data_AF-S3DKJ4-F1
#
_entry.id   AF-S3DKJ4-F1
#
_cell.length_a   1.000
_cell.length_b   1.000
_cell.length_c   1.000
_cell.angle_alpha   90.00
_cell.angle_beta   90.00
_cell.angle_gamma   90.00
#
_symmetry.space_group_name_H-M   'P 1'
#
loop_
_entity.id
_entity.type
_entity.pdbx_description
1 polymer ?
#
loop_
_entity_poly.entity_id
_entity_poly.type
_entity_poly.pdbx_seq_one_letter_code
_entity_poly.pdbx_strand_id
1 'polypeptide(L)' 'MRRSHDALVEPTFSLDATSEELHLRHNVTSEGYYRGKKVINK' A
#
# COMPACT_ATOMS: atom_id res chain seq x y z
N MET A 1 -4.57 34.33 4.78
CA MET A 1 -3.90 33.07 4.44
C MET A 1 -4.74 32.31 3.43
N ARG A 2 -4.33 32.23 2.16
CA ARG A 2 -5.14 31.57 1.10
C ARG A 2 -4.79 30.09 0.89
N ARG A 3 -3.55 29.68 1.19
CA ARG A 3 -3.00 28.34 0.87
C ARG A 3 -2.53 27.55 2.09
N SER A 4 -3.01 27.88 3.28
CA SER A 4 -2.58 27.21 4.52
C SER A 4 -3.00 25.74 4.61
N HIS A 5 -3.94 25.30 3.76
CA HIS A 5 -4.45 23.92 3.73
C HIS A 5 -4.09 23.17 2.43
N ASP A 6 -3.28 23.76 1.56
CA ASP A 6 -2.90 23.17 0.26
C ASP A 6 -1.74 22.16 0.41
N ALA A 7 -1.74 21.37 1.49
CA ALA A 7 -0.72 20.36 1.73
C ALA A 7 -1.14 19.03 1.07
N LEU A 8 -0.19 18.39 0.39
CA LEU A 8 -0.38 17.04 -0.09
C LEU A 8 -0.12 16.06 1.06
N VAL A 9 -0.96 15.04 1.20
CA VAL A 9 -0.84 14.03 2.25
C VAL A 9 -0.41 12.71 1.63
N GLU A 10 0.60 12.09 2.21
CA GLU A 10 1.07 10.78 1.78
C GLU A 10 0.06 9.68 2.12
N PRO A 11 -0.15 8.71 1.23
CA PRO A 11 -1.01 7.57 1.52
C PRO A 11 -0.35 6.63 2.55
N THR A 12 -1.17 5.90 3.30
CA THR A 12 -0.67 4.93 4.28
C THR A 12 -0.21 3.64 3.61
N PHE A 13 1.06 3.29 3.81
CA PHE A 13 1.64 2.04 3.34
C PHE A 13 1.73 0.98 4.44
N SER A 14 1.87 -0.28 4.05
CA SER A 14 2.08 -1.43 4.93
C SER A 14 3.01 -2.42 4.24
N LEU A 15 3.75 -3.21 5.04
CA LEU A 15 4.57 -4.30 4.52
C LEU A 15 3.73 -5.58 4.53
N ASP A 16 3.76 -6.33 3.44
CA ASP A 16 3.17 -7.66 3.41
C ASP A 16 4.05 -8.64 4.20
N ALA A 17 3.40 -9.50 4.99
CA ALA A 17 4.07 -10.35 5.96
C ALA A 17 4.85 -11.52 5.34
N THR A 18 4.62 -11.85 4.06
CA THR A 18 5.26 -13.00 3.40
C THR A 18 6.21 -12.57 2.30
N SER A 19 5.81 -11.58 1.50
CA SER A 19 6.64 -11.07 0.40
C SER A 19 7.61 -9.95 0.84
N GLU A 20 7.44 -9.39 2.04
CA GLU A 20 8.15 -8.20 2.52
C GLU A 20 8.00 -6.96 1.61
N GLU A 21 6.99 -6.97 0.73
CA GLU A 21 6.74 -5.89 -0.21
C GLU A 21 5.96 -4.74 0.43
N LEU A 22 6.34 -3.51 0.09
CA LEU A 22 5.59 -2.32 0.44
C LEU A 22 4.34 -2.22 -0.44
N HIS A 23 3.17 -2.17 0.18
CA HIS A 23 1.90 -1.99 -0.51
C HIS A 23 1.03 -0.95 0.18
N LEU A 24 0.05 -0.42 -0.56
CA LEU A 24 -0.98 0.42 0.03
C LEU A 24 -1.77 -0.39 1.04
N ARG A 25 -2.06 0.20 2.20
CA ARG A 25 -2.80 -0.49 3.26
C ARG A 25 -4.14 -0.99 2.72
N HIS A 26 -4.45 -2.25 3.04
CA HIS A 26 -5.62 -3.01 2.56
C HIS A 26 -5.68 -3.29 1.05
N ASN A 27 -4.62 -3.05 0.28
CA ASN A 27 -4.52 -3.42 -1.12
C ASN A 27 -3.58 -4.62 -1.31
N VAL A 28 -3.68 -5.27 -2.47
CA VAL A 28 -2.78 -6.36 -2.89
C VAL A 28 -1.44 -5.76 -3.32
N THR A 29 -0.34 -6.46 -3.05
CA THR A 29 1.02 -6.08 -3.50
C THR A 29 1.15 -6.21 -5.03
N SER A 30 2.21 -5.65 -5.59
CA SER A 30 2.51 -5.76 -7.03
C SER A 30 2.73 -7.20 -7.48
N GLU A 31 3.34 -8.04 -6.64
CA GLU A 31 3.52 -9.47 -6.92
C GLU A 31 2.28 -10.32 -6.63
N GLY A 32 1.17 -9.69 -6.21
CA GLY A 32 -0.11 -10.36 -6.05
C GLY A 32 -0.36 -10.93 -4.66
N TYR A 33 0.38 -10.52 -3.64
CA TYR A 33 0.21 -10.98 -2.27
C TYR A 33 -0.72 -10.07 -1.46
N TYR A 34 -1.53 -10.67 -0.60
CA TYR A 34 -2.31 -9.94 0.39
C TYR A 34 -2.44 -10.76 1.67
N ARG A 35 -2.02 -10.18 2.80
CA ARG A 35 -2.06 -10.83 4.12
C ARG A 35 -1.36 -12.20 4.07
N GLY A 36 -0.22 -12.27 3.39
CA GLY A 36 0.59 -13.47 3.27
C GLY A 36 0.06 -14.58 2.36
N LYS A 37 -1.00 -14.32 1.59
CA LYS A 37 -1.51 -15.25 0.57
C LYS A 37 -1.32 -14.67 -0.82
N LYS A 38 -0.88 -15.49 -1.77
CA LYS A 38 -0.88 -15.12 -3.19
C LYS A 38 -2.31 -15.17 -3.71
N VAL A 39 -2.88 -14.01 -3.98
CA VAL A 39 -4.27 -13.85 -4.45
C VAL A 39 -4.32 -13.74 -5.96
N ILE A 40 -3.28 -13.17 -6.57
CA ILE A 40 -3.15 -13.06 -8.03
C ILE A 40 -2.13 -14.09 -8.48
N ASN A 41 -2.59 -15.11 -9.19
CA ASN A 41 -1.74 -15.99 -9.98
C ASN A 41 -1.77 -15.48 -11.42
N LYS A 42 -0.60 -15.14 -11.95
CA LYS A 42 -0.40 -14.82 -13.35
C LYS A 42 0.00 -16.08 -14.11
#